data_AF-A0A8T6RNZ4-F1
#
_entry.id   AF-A0A8T6RNZ4-F1
#
_cell.length_a   1.000
_cell.length_b   1.000
_cell.length_c   1.000
_cell.angle_alpha   90.00
_cell.angle_beta   90.00
_cell.angle_gamma   90.00
#
_symmetry.space_group_name_H-M   'P 1'
#
loop_
_entity.id
_entity.type
_entity.pdbx_description
1 polymer ?
#
loop_
_entity_poly.entity_id
_entity_poly.type
_entity_poly.pdbx_seq_one_letter_code
_entity_poly.pdbx_strand_id
1 'polypeptide(L)'
;MSSGEGGSVFYGVILMISGAILLVIGIMNLVGFNPLIGLSGSDPTVARAVGTSAWTDIVIAGWGFISGYGLIKDQEWAWGTSLLILTYVVVKFLNDSIQGIWALIVSPATAIYSISVWVYVILFCIGVFGIIYLLATKYKYA
;
A
#
# COMPACT_ATOMS: atom_id res chain seq x y z
N MET A 1 -11.99 -28.25 -15.22
CA MET A 1 -10.77 -27.45 -14.96
C MET A 1 -11.05 -26.03 -15.46
N SER A 2 -11.64 -25.18 -14.64
CA SER A 2 -12.01 -23.80 -15.01
C SER A 2 -12.53 -23.08 -13.77
N SER A 3 -12.20 -21.79 -13.61
CA SER A 3 -12.71 -20.82 -12.62
C SER A 3 -11.81 -20.48 -11.40
N GLY A 4 -10.70 -21.17 -11.16
CA GLY A 4 -9.84 -20.95 -9.96
C GLY A 4 -8.75 -19.89 -10.09
N GLU A 5 -7.94 -20.00 -11.13
CA GLU A 5 -6.54 -19.52 -11.15
C GLU A 5 -6.39 -18.03 -11.50
N GLY A 6 -7.35 -17.42 -12.21
CA GLY A 6 -7.21 -16.04 -12.67
C GLY A 6 -7.28 -14.99 -11.55
N GLY A 7 -8.02 -15.29 -10.47
CA GLY A 7 -8.21 -14.38 -9.35
C GLY A 7 -6.99 -14.26 -8.46
N SER A 8 -6.41 -15.39 -8.05
CA SER A 8 -5.24 -15.41 -7.16
C SER A 8 -4.01 -14.78 -7.82
N VAL A 9 -3.85 -14.95 -9.14
CA VAL A 9 -2.75 -14.35 -9.91
C VAL A 9 -2.87 -12.82 -9.99
N PHE A 10 -4.04 -12.31 -10.36
CA PHE A 10 -4.25 -10.86 -10.50
C PHE A 10 -4.00 -10.12 -9.18
N TYR A 11 -4.50 -10.66 -8.06
CA TYR A 11 -4.30 -10.05 -6.75
C TYR A 11 -2.87 -10.25 -6.23
N GLY A 12 -2.24 -11.39 -6.49
CA GLY A 12 -0.82 -11.56 -6.20
C GLY A 12 0.04 -10.50 -6.90
N VAL A 13 -0.25 -10.20 -8.17
CA VAL A 13 0.42 -9.14 -8.93
C VAL A 13 0.13 -7.75 -8.35
N ILE A 14 -1.12 -7.42 -8.02
CA ILE A 14 -1.46 -6.13 -7.38
C ILE A 14 -0.73 -5.95 -6.05
N LEU A 15 -0.60 -7.02 -5.27
CA LEU A 15 0.04 -6.98 -3.96
C LEU A 15 1.55 -6.80 -4.10
N MET A 16 2.17 -7.43 -5.11
CA MET A 16 3.56 -7.16 -5.51
C MET A 16 3.76 -5.71 -5.98
N ILE A 17 2.83 -5.15 -6.76
CA ILE A 17 2.90 -3.74 -7.19
C ILE A 17 2.78 -2.80 -5.99
N SER A 18 1.85 -3.06 -5.08
CA SER A 18 1.69 -2.30 -3.83
C SER A 18 2.96 -2.36 -2.97
N GLY A 19 3.57 -3.55 -2.88
CA GLY A 19 4.87 -3.75 -2.25
C GLY A 19 5.99 -2.95 -2.92
N ALA A 20 6.06 -2.95 -4.26
CA ALA A 20 7.04 -2.15 -5.00
C ALA A 20 6.90 -0.65 -4.72
N ILE A 21 5.68 -0.14 -4.64
CA ILE A 21 5.42 1.27 -4.32
C ILE A 21 5.85 1.58 -2.88
N LEU A 22 5.52 0.72 -1.92
CA LEU A 22 5.99 0.87 -0.54
C LEU A 22 7.52 0.83 -0.43
N LEU A 23 8.18 -0.04 -1.19
CA LEU A 23 9.64 -0.12 -1.25
C LEU A 23 10.23 1.21 -1.72
N VAL A 24 9.71 1.76 -2.84
CA VAL A 24 10.16 3.03 -3.39
C VAL A 24 9.94 4.15 -2.38
N ILE A 25 8.76 4.24 -1.75
CA ILE A 25 8.46 5.25 -0.72
C ILE A 25 9.40 5.12 0.48
N GLY A 26 9.65 3.89 0.96
CA GLY A 26 10.57 3.63 2.06
C GLY A 26 12.00 4.06 1.74
N ILE A 27 12.51 3.72 0.56
CA ILE A 27 13.84 4.14 0.11
C ILE A 27 13.91 5.67 0.00
N MET A 28 12.91 6.31 -0.59
CA MET A 28 12.83 7.77 -0.73
C MET A 28 12.82 8.48 0.64
N ASN A 29 12.10 7.93 1.61
CA ASN A 29 12.10 8.41 2.99
C ASN A 29 13.48 8.31 3.65
N LEU A 30 14.20 7.19 3.45
CA LEU A 30 15.56 7.02 4.01
C LEU A 30 16.58 7.98 3.41
N VAL A 31 16.46 8.27 2.11
CA VAL A 31 17.39 9.16 1.39
C VAL A 31 17.05 10.64 1.63
N GLY A 32 15.99 10.94 2.39
CA GLY A 32 15.54 12.31 2.65
C GLY A 32 14.95 13.01 1.43
N PHE A 33 14.76 12.26 0.35
CA PHE A 33 14.16 12.70 -0.91
C PHE A 33 12.74 12.17 -0.99
N ASN A 34 11.90 12.52 -0.01
CA ASN A 34 10.49 12.22 -0.14
C ASN A 34 9.77 13.38 -0.86
N PRO A 35 9.43 13.27 -2.16
CA PRO A 35 8.63 14.29 -2.85
C PRO A 35 7.18 14.32 -2.35
N LEU A 36 6.78 13.35 -1.52
CA LEU A 36 5.44 13.17 -0.98
C LEU A 36 5.29 13.75 0.44
N ILE A 37 6.39 13.84 1.20
CA ILE A 37 6.45 14.50 2.51
C ILE A 37 7.49 15.60 2.37
N GLY A 38 7.03 16.83 2.15
CA GLY A 38 7.92 18.00 2.01
C GLY A 38 8.95 18.01 3.14
N LEU A 39 10.23 18.22 2.78
CA LEU A 39 11.42 18.19 3.65
C LEU A 39 11.08 18.59 5.09
N SER A 40 10.82 17.58 5.93
CA SER A 40 10.52 17.79 7.34
C SER A 40 11.81 18.21 8.02
N GLY A 41 11.76 19.37 8.66
CA GLY A 41 12.91 20.10 9.18
C GLY A 41 13.69 19.36 10.27
N SER A 42 14.72 20.07 10.74
CA SER A 42 15.81 19.71 11.65
C SER A 42 15.48 19.11 13.03
N ASP A 43 14.28 18.56 13.26
CA ASP A 43 13.89 17.94 14.53
C ASP A 43 14.36 16.46 14.59
N PRO A 44 15.24 16.10 15.54
CA PRO A 44 15.74 14.73 15.70
C PRO A 44 14.64 13.69 15.98
N THR A 45 13.55 14.09 16.61
CA THR A 45 12.43 13.21 16.95
C THR A 45 11.66 12.82 15.70
N VAL A 46 11.40 13.80 14.83
CA VAL A 46 10.73 13.60 13.56
C VAL A 46 11.61 12.79 12.61
N ALA A 47 12.92 13.06 12.57
CA ALA A 47 13.86 12.29 11.76
C ALA A 47 13.91 10.79 12.17
N ARG A 48 13.87 10.48 13.47
CA ARG A 48 13.83 9.08 13.96
C ARG A 48 12.51 8.39 13.62
N ALA A 49 11.38 9.09 13.74
CA ALA A 49 10.08 8.56 13.38
C ALA A 49 9.99 8.25 11.87
N VAL A 50 10.47 9.17 11.02
CA VAL A 50 10.55 8.98 9.57
C VAL A 50 11.48 7.83 9.19
N GLY A 51 12.63 7.70 9.84
CA GLY A 51 13.54 6.57 9.61
C GLY A 51 12.90 5.21 9.97
N THR A 52 12.19 5.15 11.10
CA THR A 52 11.53 3.92 11.55
C THR A 52 10.36 3.53 10.65
N SER A 53 9.55 4.51 10.22
CA SER A 53 8.45 4.25 9.26
C SER A 53 9.00 3.79 7.91
N ALA A 54 10.10 4.36 7.44
CA ALA A 54 10.75 3.97 6.20
C ALA A 54 11.27 2.52 6.21
N TRP A 55 11.91 2.10 7.31
CA TRP A 55 12.32 0.70 7.46
C TRP A 55 11.11 -0.25 7.56
N THR A 56 10.05 0.18 8.24
CA THR A 56 8.79 -0.57 8.30
C THR A 56 8.21 -0.77 6.90
N ASP A 57 8.19 0.27 6.07
CA ASP A 57 7.73 0.22 4.69
C ASP A 57 8.51 -0.79 3.85
N ILE A 58 9.84 -0.81 3.98
CA ILE A 58 10.71 -1.72 3.24
C ILE A 58 10.46 -3.17 3.67
N VAL A 59 10.31 -3.42 4.98
CA VAL A 59 10.01 -4.77 5.49
C VAL A 59 8.64 -5.24 5.02
N ILE A 60 7.62 -4.39 5.12
CA ILE A 60 6.27 -4.71 4.65
C ILE A 60 6.25 -4.91 3.13
N ALA A 61 7.01 -4.13 2.37
CA ALA A 61 7.19 -4.32 0.92
C ALA A 61 7.79 -5.69 0.60
N GLY A 62 8.85 -6.09 1.31
CA GLY A 62 9.46 -7.41 1.16
C GLY A 62 8.46 -8.54 1.42
N TRP A 63 7.68 -8.42 2.50
CA TRP A 63 6.59 -9.35 2.79
C TRP A 63 5.49 -9.31 1.73
N GLY A 64 5.22 -8.16 1.11
CA GLY A 64 4.27 -8.00 0.00
C GLY A 64 4.68 -8.79 -1.24
N PHE A 65 5.96 -8.84 -1.55
CA PHE A 65 6.44 -9.69 -2.64
C PHE A 65 6.29 -11.18 -2.31
N ILE A 66 6.65 -11.57 -1.09
CA ILE A 66 6.60 -12.97 -0.64
C ILE A 66 5.15 -13.47 -0.60
N SER A 67 4.23 -12.68 -0.03
CA SER A 67 2.82 -13.05 0.05
C SER A 67 2.12 -12.96 -1.31
N GLY A 68 2.49 -12.00 -2.16
CA GLY A 68 1.98 -11.92 -3.53
C GLY A 68 2.34 -13.16 -4.36
N TYR A 69 3.59 -13.63 -4.25
CA TYR A 69 4.01 -14.90 -4.85
C TYR A 69 3.31 -16.11 -4.22
N GLY A 70 3.15 -16.11 -2.89
CA GLY A 70 2.42 -17.16 -2.18
C GLY A 70 0.95 -17.26 -2.60
N LEU A 71 0.28 -16.13 -2.87
CA LEU A 71 -1.08 -16.09 -3.40
C LEU A 71 -1.15 -16.68 -4.81
N ILE A 72 -0.19 -16.36 -5.69
CA ILE A 72 -0.09 -16.98 -7.03
C ILE A 72 0.07 -18.50 -6.94
N LYS A 73 0.72 -18.99 -5.89
CA LYS A 73 0.91 -20.43 -5.60
C LYS A 73 -0.17 -21.02 -4.71
N ASP A 74 -1.28 -20.30 -4.52
CA ASP A 74 -2.44 -20.71 -3.70
C ASP A 74 -2.07 -21.22 -2.29
N GLN A 75 -1.06 -20.60 -1.67
CA GLN A 75 -0.60 -20.96 -0.33
C GLN A 75 -1.49 -20.31 0.75
N GLU A 76 -2.00 -21.09 1.70
CA GLU A 76 -2.90 -20.59 2.76
C GLU A 76 -2.26 -19.50 3.64
N TRP A 77 -0.99 -19.64 4.01
CA TRP A 77 -0.28 -18.63 4.81
C TRP A 77 -0.14 -17.29 4.08
N ALA A 78 -0.16 -17.30 2.74
CA ALA A 78 -0.09 -16.11 1.92
C ALA A 78 -1.36 -15.25 2.01
N TRP A 79 -2.51 -15.86 2.30
CA TRP A 79 -3.77 -15.14 2.50
C TRP A 79 -3.74 -14.29 3.76
N GLY A 80 -3.35 -14.88 4.89
CA GLY A 80 -3.28 -14.16 6.17
C GLY A 80 -2.26 -13.02 6.15
N THR A 81 -1.08 -13.28 5.56
CA THR A 81 -0.04 -12.25 5.40
C THR A 81 -0.48 -11.14 4.44
N SER A 82 -1.15 -11.46 3.34
CA SER A 82 -1.70 -10.48 2.40
C SER A 82 -2.75 -9.57 3.03
N LEU A 83 -3.66 -10.11 3.85
CA LEU A 83 -4.64 -9.31 4.60
C LEU A 83 -3.96 -8.32 5.56
N LEU A 84 -2.89 -8.76 6.25
CA LEU A 84 -2.11 -7.91 7.14
C LEU A 84 -1.45 -6.75 6.37
N ILE A 85 -0.86 -7.04 5.22
CA ILE A 85 -0.16 -6.04 4.38
C ILE A 85 -1.15 -5.05 3.78
N LEU A 86 -2.29 -5.52 3.26
CA LEU A 86 -3.32 -4.62 2.74
C LEU A 86 -3.90 -3.75 3.84
N THR A 87 -4.08 -4.28 5.05
CA THR A 87 -4.51 -3.48 6.21
C THR A 87 -3.49 -2.39 6.54
N TYR A 88 -2.20 -2.74 6.52
CA TYR A 88 -1.13 -1.75 6.70
C TYR A 88 -1.18 -0.65 5.65
N VAL A 89 -1.34 -1.01 4.36
CA VAL A 89 -1.48 -0.06 3.25
C VAL A 89 -2.67 0.88 3.49
N VAL A 90 -3.83 0.33 3.86
CA VAL A 90 -5.03 1.13 4.16
C VAL A 90 -4.74 2.12 5.29
N VAL A 91 -4.23 1.66 6.43
CA VAL A 91 -3.96 2.52 7.60
C VAL A 91 -2.94 3.61 7.26
N LYS A 92 -1.88 3.25 6.53
CA LYS A 92 -0.81 4.17 6.16
C LYS A 92 -1.32 5.31 5.28
N PHE A 93 -2.11 5.00 4.25
CA PHE A 93 -2.59 6.00 3.31
C PHE A 93 -3.91 6.65 3.70
N LEU A 94 -4.62 6.15 4.72
CA LEU A 94 -5.95 6.64 5.13
C LEU A 94 -5.98 8.15 5.34
N ASN A 95 -5.06 8.68 6.16
CA ASN A 95 -5.03 10.10 6.47
C ASN A 95 -4.74 10.94 5.21
N ASP A 96 -3.73 10.54 4.43
CA ASP A 96 -3.34 11.27 3.22
C ASP A 96 -4.42 11.23 2.14
N SER A 97 -5.16 10.12 2.02
CA SER A 97 -6.33 10.03 1.14
C SER A 97 -7.47 10.94 1.60
N ILE A 98 -7.76 11.01 2.90
CA ILE A 98 -8.77 11.93 3.45
C ILE A 98 -8.37 13.39 3.17
N GLN A 99 -7.11 13.75 3.43
CA GLN A 99 -6.59 15.08 3.14
C GLN A 99 -6.63 15.41 1.66
N GLY A 100 -6.33 14.44 0.79
CA GLY A 100 -6.45 14.58 -0.66
C GLY A 100 -7.89 14.85 -1.12
N ILE A 101 -8.86 14.11 -0.57
CA ILE A 101 -10.29 14.33 -0.85
C ILE A 101 -10.74 15.70 -0.32
N TRP A 102 -10.32 16.08 0.87
CA TRP A 102 -10.61 17.40 1.43
C TRP A 102 -10.04 18.53 0.57
N ALA A 103 -8.82 18.38 0.07
CA ALA A 103 -8.20 19.33 -0.85
C ALA A 103 -8.98 19.47 -2.16
N LEU A 104 -9.57 18.39 -2.67
CA LEU A 104 -10.46 18.43 -3.85
C LEU A 104 -11.75 19.24 -3.57
N ILE A 105 -12.23 19.28 -2.33
CA ILE A 105 -13.42 20.06 -1.94
C ILE A 105 -13.06 21.55 -1.77
N VAL A 106 -11.97 21.84 -1.05
CA VAL A 106 -11.61 23.21 -0.66
C VAL A 106 -10.85 23.95 -1.77
N SER A 107 -10.06 23.25 -2.58
CA SER A 107 -9.22 23.84 -3.63
C SER A 107 -9.07 22.90 -4.84
N PRO A 108 -10.16 22.67 -5.59
CA PRO A 108 -10.24 21.65 -6.64
C PRO A 108 -9.20 21.84 -7.75
N ALA A 109 -8.93 23.10 -8.15
CA ALA A 109 -8.01 23.41 -9.23
C ALA A 109 -6.58 22.94 -8.93
N THR A 110 -6.09 23.12 -7.70
CA THR A 110 -4.73 22.71 -7.32
C THR A 110 -4.65 21.20 -7.04
N ALA A 111 -5.69 20.65 -6.42
CA ALA A 111 -5.71 19.25 -6.01
C ALA A 111 -5.81 18.27 -7.20
N ILE A 112 -6.57 18.60 -8.26
CA ILE A 112 -6.70 17.74 -9.45
C ILE A 112 -5.37 17.50 -10.16
N TYR A 113 -4.49 18.51 -10.21
CA TYR A 113 -3.17 18.39 -10.85
C TYR A 113 -2.10 17.78 -9.94
N SER A 114 -2.41 17.51 -8.67
CA SER A 114 -1.45 16.93 -7.73
C SER A 114 -1.38 15.41 -7.89
N ILE A 115 -0.29 14.91 -8.48
CA ILE A 115 -0.05 13.47 -8.67
C ILE A 115 -0.11 12.72 -7.34
N SER A 116 0.38 13.31 -6.24
CA SER A 116 0.39 12.70 -4.91
C SER A 116 -1.01 12.34 -4.41
N VAL A 117 -2.01 13.19 -4.65
CA VAL A 117 -3.41 12.96 -4.23
C VAL A 117 -3.94 11.67 -4.87
N TRP A 118 -3.71 11.50 -6.17
CA TRP A 118 -4.15 10.32 -6.90
C TRP A 118 -3.41 9.06 -6.48
N VAL A 119 -2.10 9.14 -6.23
CA VAL A 119 -1.32 8.00 -5.74
C VAL A 119 -1.88 7.50 -4.41
N TYR A 120 -2.14 8.38 -3.45
CA TYR A 120 -2.69 7.98 -2.15
C TYR A 120 -4.08 7.37 -2.26
N VAL A 121 -4.97 8.02 -3.02
CA VAL A 121 -6.36 7.54 -3.21
C VAL A 121 -6.36 6.17 -3.90
N ILE A 122 -5.54 5.97 -4.93
CA ILE A 122 -5.45 4.68 -5.65
C ILE A 122 -4.92 3.59 -4.72
N LEU A 123 -3.85 3.85 -3.97
CA LEU A 123 -3.28 2.87 -3.03
C LEU A 123 -4.27 2.50 -1.92
N PHE A 124 -5.00 3.48 -1.39
CA PHE A 124 -6.07 3.26 -0.44
C PHE A 124 -7.18 2.38 -1.03
N CYS A 125 -7.65 2.70 -2.24
CA CYS A 125 -8.65 1.90 -2.94
C CYS A 125 -8.17 0.46 -3.18
N ILE A 126 -6.92 0.27 -3.62
CA ILE A 126 -6.33 -1.06 -3.81
C ILE A 126 -6.34 -1.85 -2.49
N GLY A 127 -5.95 -1.21 -1.39
CA GLY A 127 -5.98 -1.81 -0.06
C GLY A 127 -7.38 -2.26 0.34
N VAL A 128 -8.38 -1.38 0.23
CA VAL A 128 -9.78 -1.65 0.61
C VAL A 128 -10.39 -2.74 -0.27
N PHE A 129 -10.32 -2.59 -1.59
CA PHE A 129 -10.89 -3.57 -2.52
C PHE A 129 -10.17 -4.92 -2.43
N GLY A 130 -8.84 -4.92 -2.21
CA GLY A 130 -8.06 -6.13 -1.97
C GLY A 130 -8.53 -6.89 -0.73
N ILE A 131 -8.78 -6.19 0.38
CA ILE A 131 -9.30 -6.82 1.62
C ILE A 131 -10.68 -7.42 1.38
N ILE A 132 -11.60 -6.65 0.78
CA ILE A 132 -12.98 -7.11 0.51
C ILE A 132 -12.94 -8.37 -0.37
N TYR A 133 -12.12 -8.36 -1.41
CA TYR A 133 -11.96 -9.51 -2.29
C TYR A 133 -11.42 -10.73 -1.53
N LEU A 134 -10.31 -10.58 -0.79
CA LEU A 134 -9.70 -11.70 -0.09
C LEU A 134 -10.65 -12.31 0.96
N LEU A 135 -11.44 -11.48 1.64
CA LEU A 135 -12.47 -11.97 2.57
C LEU A 135 -13.60 -12.71 1.84
N ALA A 136 -14.05 -12.22 0.69
CA ALA A 136 -15.10 -12.86 -0.11
C ALA A 136 -14.65 -14.22 -0.70
N THR A 137 -13.38 -14.34 -1.07
CA THR A 137 -12.82 -15.58 -1.67
C THR A 137 -12.29 -16.58 -0.65
N LYS A 138 -12.33 -16.26 0.66
CA LYS A 138 -11.94 -17.17 1.75
C LYS A 138 -12.65 -18.54 1.67
N TYR A 139 -13.88 -18.57 1.17
CA TYR A 139 -14.68 -19.80 1.05
C TYR A 139 -14.23 -20.75 -0.07
N LYS A 140 -13.24 -20.37 -0.89
CA LYS A 140 -12.75 -21.20 -2.00
C LYS A 140 -11.62 -22.17 -1.59
N TYR A 141 -11.04 -21.96 -0.41
CA TYR A 141 -9.87 -22.71 0.10
C TYR A 141 -10.05 -23.23 1.54
N ALA A 142 -11.28 -23.17 2.08
CA ALA A 142 -11.65 -23.78 3.36
C ALA A 142 -12.29 -25.15 3.14
#